data_AF-A0A662AMD8-F1
#
_entry.id   AF-A0A662AMD8-F1
#
_cell.length_a   1.000
_cell.length_b   1.000
_cell.length_c   1.000
_cell.angle_alpha   90.00
_cell.angle_beta   90.00
_cell.angle_gamma   90.00
#
_symmetry.space_group_name_H-M   'P 1'
#
loop_
_entity.id
_entity.type
_entity.pdbx_description
1 polymer ?
#
loop_
_entity_poly.entity_id
_entity_poly.type
_entity_poly.pdbx_seq_one_letter_code
_entity_poly.pdbx_strand_id
1 'polypeptide(L)'
;MEKLEKFNPQNWKDIDDILMQIKKPSKSAPESVTNSFPEEIKNGIAFITYDYGIDGVSIEMSKYAMSLQNFVFKNTEPQIHFIGGDFYQQADTIIKPEWKRFKLTGSNGWGKWENAFWYNQLFNEEMPQNSKKSDNLAKEIWKQAVSLSKRLGRYLAENNIHLLTPVNICSNPGNLALGLCIPLVTELMDLYVLNSNHDYYWEGGKPETEKKPDEMPGPRDHFFRNYENHDFFRFFEKLYPWNGTKWIQTNINKLQSDKLIEKYNFDPAKVYELATSISN
;
A
#
# COMPACT_ATOMS: atom_id res chain seq x y z
N MET A 1 14.19 -6.77 -9.87
CA MET A 1 12.82 -7.32 -10.01
C MET A 1 12.77 -8.69 -10.69
N GLU A 2 13.70 -9.02 -11.60
CA GLU A 2 13.76 -10.34 -12.29
C GLU A 2 13.74 -11.57 -11.37
N LYS A 3 14.26 -11.46 -10.13
CA LYS A 3 14.18 -12.53 -9.12
C LYS A 3 12.74 -12.99 -8.87
N LEU A 4 11.75 -12.09 -8.96
CA LEU A 4 10.34 -12.40 -8.73
C LEU A 4 9.77 -13.40 -9.75
N GLU A 5 10.27 -13.40 -10.98
CA GLU A 5 9.80 -14.29 -12.05
C GLU A 5 10.26 -15.73 -11.87
N LYS A 6 11.28 -15.95 -11.03
CA LYS A 6 11.76 -17.30 -10.71
C LYS A 6 10.80 -18.03 -9.77
N PHE A 7 9.93 -17.29 -9.09
CA PHE A 7 8.90 -17.89 -8.25
C PHE A 7 7.65 -18.21 -9.07
N ASN A 8 7.04 -19.35 -8.76
CA ASN A 8 5.81 -19.83 -9.39
C ASN A 8 4.85 -20.34 -8.30
N PRO A 9 4.30 -19.44 -7.45
CA PRO A 9 3.40 -19.85 -6.38
C PRO A 9 2.13 -20.47 -6.95
N GLN A 10 1.64 -21.52 -6.29
CA GLN A 10 0.44 -22.23 -6.69
C GLN A 10 -0.81 -21.81 -5.92
N ASN A 11 -0.64 -21.17 -4.77
CA ASN A 11 -1.70 -20.79 -3.84
C ASN A 11 -1.26 -19.60 -2.97
N TRP A 12 -2.14 -19.14 -2.07
CA TRP A 12 -1.86 -18.00 -1.17
C TRP A 12 -0.74 -18.26 -0.17
N LYS A 13 -0.59 -19.51 0.30
CA LYS A 13 0.49 -19.89 1.21
C LYS A 13 1.86 -19.77 0.55
N ASP A 14 1.99 -20.21 -0.70
CA ASP A 14 3.24 -20.04 -1.44
C ASP A 14 3.60 -18.55 -1.59
N ILE A 15 2.61 -17.68 -1.83
CA ILE A 15 2.81 -16.21 -1.91
C ILE A 15 3.27 -15.67 -0.56
N ASP A 16 2.62 -16.07 0.53
CA ASP A 16 3.00 -15.70 1.90
C ASP A 16 4.45 -16.12 2.21
N ASP A 17 4.81 -17.37 1.89
CA ASP A 17 6.17 -17.89 2.10
C ASP A 17 7.22 -17.11 1.28
N ILE A 18 6.92 -16.76 0.03
CA ILE A 18 7.79 -15.92 -0.81
C ILE A 18 7.93 -14.52 -0.21
N LEU A 19 6.83 -13.91 0.22
CA LEU A 19 6.82 -12.57 0.80
C LEU A 19 7.66 -12.55 2.09
N MET A 20 7.58 -13.59 2.91
CA MET A 20 8.41 -13.74 4.11
C MET A 20 9.89 -13.98 3.80
N GLN A 21 10.23 -14.65 2.69
CA GLN A 21 11.62 -14.78 2.23
C GLN A 21 12.21 -13.46 1.72
N ILE A 22 11.36 -12.56 1.20
CA ILE A 22 11.78 -11.25 0.68
C ILE A 22 11.87 -10.22 1.80
N LYS A 23 11.00 -10.32 2.82
CA LYS A 23 10.98 -9.43 3.97
C LYS A 23 12.35 -9.37 4.62
N LYS A 24 12.93 -8.17 4.72
CA LYS A 24 14.19 -8.01 5.43
C LYS A 24 13.99 -8.21 6.93
N PRO A 25 14.94 -8.83 7.63
CA PRO A 25 14.88 -8.93 9.08
C PRO A 25 14.94 -7.52 9.68
N SER A 26 14.12 -7.28 10.71
CA SER A 26 14.25 -6.08 11.53
C SER A 26 15.62 -6.10 12.18
N LYS A 27 16.56 -5.31 11.64
CA LYS A 27 17.77 -4.96 12.37
C LYS A 27 17.38 -3.88 13.38
N SER A 28 17.87 -3.99 14.61
CA SER A 28 17.85 -2.87 15.56
C SER A 28 18.42 -1.65 14.84
N ALA A 29 17.68 -0.54 14.85
CA ALA A 29 18.15 0.70 14.24
C ALA A 29 19.58 0.99 14.73
N PRO A 30 20.55 1.28 13.85
CA PRO A 30 21.86 1.70 14.32
C PRO A 30 21.67 2.95 15.19
N GLU A 31 22.31 2.99 16.36
CA GLU A 31 22.21 4.03 17.40
C GLU A 31 22.57 5.46 16.91
N SER A 32 22.91 5.63 15.63
CA SER A 32 23.41 6.87 15.03
C SER A 32 22.65 7.32 13.78
N VAL A 33 21.32 7.19 13.72
CA VAL A 33 20.51 7.89 12.71
C VAL A 33 20.24 9.32 13.18
N THR A 34 21.23 10.20 13.10
CA THR A 34 20.99 11.61 13.49
C THR A 34 21.37 12.67 12.45
N ASN A 35 21.99 12.35 11.31
CA ASN A 35 22.27 13.40 10.30
C ASN A 35 22.29 12.98 8.80
N SER A 36 22.18 11.70 8.43
CA SER A 36 22.30 11.26 7.02
C SER A 36 20.98 11.13 6.26
N PHE A 37 19.84 11.07 6.97
CA PHE A 37 18.53 10.79 6.37
C PHE A 37 18.15 11.78 5.25
N PRO A 38 18.41 13.10 5.36
CA PRO A 38 18.14 14.02 4.27
C PRO A 38 18.93 13.66 3.01
N GLU A 39 20.23 13.32 3.10
CA GLU A 39 21.10 13.01 1.95
C GLU A 39 20.62 11.80 1.14
N GLU A 40 20.13 10.76 1.79
CA GLU A 40 19.65 9.54 1.12
C GLU A 40 18.33 9.76 0.35
N ILE A 41 17.49 10.71 0.79
CA ILE A 41 16.18 10.98 0.16
C ILE A 41 16.19 12.19 -0.80
N LYS A 42 17.30 12.94 -0.93
CA LYS A 42 17.33 14.20 -1.70
C LYS A 42 17.00 14.04 -3.17
N ASN A 43 17.25 12.87 -3.74
CA ASN A 43 17.21 12.70 -5.19
C ASN A 43 15.80 12.45 -5.74
N GLY A 44 14.88 11.90 -4.94
CA GLY A 44 13.53 11.64 -5.40
C GLY A 44 12.62 11.08 -4.33
N ILE A 45 11.41 11.64 -4.26
CA ILE A 45 10.30 11.13 -3.44
C ILE A 45 9.14 10.78 -4.36
N ALA A 46 8.38 9.75 -4.01
CA ALA A 46 7.17 9.41 -4.73
C ALA A 46 5.98 9.21 -3.80
N PHE A 47 4.85 9.73 -4.22
CA PHE A 47 3.54 9.39 -3.69
C PHE A 47 2.87 8.38 -4.61
N ILE A 48 2.23 7.36 -4.06
CA ILE A 48 1.52 6.34 -4.84
C ILE A 48 0.14 6.04 -4.27
N THR A 49 -0.88 6.06 -5.12
CA THR A 49 -2.25 5.66 -4.79
C THR A 49 -2.91 4.96 -5.99
N TYR A 50 -4.19 4.60 -5.90
CA TYR A 50 -4.90 3.87 -6.93
C TYR A 50 -5.09 4.68 -8.22
N ASP A 51 -5.57 5.92 -8.12
CA ASP A 51 -5.76 6.87 -9.21
C ASP A 51 -5.83 8.30 -8.67
N TYR A 52 -5.71 9.32 -9.54
CA TYR A 52 -5.73 10.73 -9.14
C TYR A 52 -6.88 11.50 -9.77
N GLY A 53 -7.66 12.19 -8.94
CA GLY A 53 -8.73 13.11 -9.34
C GLY A 53 -8.82 14.33 -8.39
N ILE A 54 -10.03 14.79 -8.10
CA ILE A 54 -10.31 15.74 -7.00
C ILE A 54 -11.05 14.96 -5.91
N ASP A 55 -10.31 14.09 -5.25
CA ASP A 55 -10.74 13.36 -4.06
C ASP A 55 -9.85 13.75 -2.87
N GLY A 56 -10.27 13.39 -1.66
CA GLY A 56 -9.56 13.76 -0.44
C GLY A 56 -8.11 13.26 -0.40
N VAL A 57 -7.85 12.04 -0.91
CA VAL A 57 -6.50 11.45 -0.92
C VAL A 57 -5.59 12.21 -1.86
N SER A 58 -6.05 12.49 -3.09
CA SER A 58 -5.25 13.23 -4.06
C SER A 58 -4.90 14.64 -3.57
N ILE A 59 -5.87 15.36 -2.98
CA ILE A 59 -5.65 16.72 -2.42
C ILE A 59 -4.61 16.68 -1.30
N GLU A 60 -4.70 15.69 -0.42
CA GLU A 60 -3.80 15.53 0.71
C GLU A 60 -2.36 15.25 0.26
N MET A 61 -2.18 14.35 -0.71
CA MET A 61 -0.87 14.08 -1.31
C MET A 61 -0.24 15.35 -1.91
N SER A 62 -1.03 16.19 -2.58
CA SER A 62 -0.57 17.50 -3.07
C SER A 62 -0.15 18.44 -1.96
N LYS A 63 -0.85 18.45 -0.81
CA LYS A 63 -0.45 19.24 0.36
C LYS A 63 0.84 18.72 0.99
N TYR A 64 1.00 17.40 1.10
CA TYR A 64 2.27 16.81 1.56
C TYR A 64 3.42 17.13 0.63
N ALA A 65 3.23 16.99 -0.69
CA ALA A 65 4.22 17.38 -1.69
C ALA A 65 4.64 18.85 -1.55
N MET A 66 3.66 19.75 -1.36
CA MET A 66 3.92 21.17 -1.12
C MET A 66 4.76 21.40 0.14
N SER A 67 4.38 20.78 1.27
CA SER A 67 5.10 20.92 2.53
C SER A 67 6.54 20.39 2.43
N LEU A 68 6.73 19.25 1.79
CA LEU A 68 8.06 18.70 1.55
C LEU A 68 8.91 19.64 0.69
N GLN A 69 8.35 20.14 -0.42
CA GLN A 69 9.04 21.09 -1.30
C GLN A 69 9.42 22.40 -0.57
N ASN A 70 8.51 22.96 0.21
CA ASN A 70 8.68 24.29 0.80
C ASN A 70 9.53 24.30 2.08
N PHE A 71 9.51 23.21 2.87
CA PHE A 71 10.14 23.17 4.19
C PHE A 71 11.32 22.23 4.26
N VAL A 72 11.13 20.97 3.84
CA VAL A 72 12.17 19.94 3.95
C VAL A 72 13.23 20.14 2.87
N PHE A 73 12.78 20.48 1.68
CA PHE A 73 13.61 20.51 0.49
C PHE A 73 13.82 21.91 -0.06
N LYS A 74 13.58 22.97 0.73
CA LYS A 74 13.68 24.37 0.29
C LYS A 74 14.99 24.73 -0.43
N ASN A 75 16.10 24.09 -0.03
CA ASN A 75 17.44 24.33 -0.54
C ASN A 75 17.95 23.19 -1.45
N THR A 76 17.07 22.31 -1.87
CA THR A 76 17.34 21.17 -2.75
C THR A 76 16.27 21.13 -3.84
N GLU A 77 16.55 20.58 -5.02
CA GLU A 77 15.52 20.44 -6.07
C GLU A 77 15.11 18.96 -6.20
N PRO A 78 14.51 18.34 -5.17
CA PRO A 78 14.10 16.95 -5.28
C PRO A 78 13.00 16.85 -6.33
N GLN A 79 13.03 15.75 -7.06
CA GLN A 79 11.96 15.44 -7.97
C GLN A 79 10.82 14.81 -7.16
N ILE A 80 9.64 15.44 -7.19
CA ILE A 80 8.42 14.89 -6.59
C ILE A 80 7.66 14.13 -7.66
N HIS A 81 7.33 12.89 -7.38
CA HIS A 81 6.65 11.98 -8.30
C HIS A 81 5.28 11.58 -7.76
N PHE A 82 4.27 11.62 -8.63
CA PHE A 82 2.94 11.09 -8.39
C PHE A 82 2.77 9.85 -9.26
N ILE A 83 2.53 8.70 -8.63
CA ILE A 83 2.39 7.40 -9.27
C ILE A 83 0.98 6.88 -9.02
N GLY A 84 0.29 6.42 -10.07
CA GLY A 84 -1.09 5.92 -9.94
C GLY A 84 -1.60 5.30 -11.23
N GLY A 85 -2.79 4.70 -11.19
CA GLY A 85 -3.36 3.95 -12.30
C GLY A 85 -3.83 4.86 -13.41
N ASP A 86 -4.77 5.75 -13.12
CA ASP A 86 -5.22 6.82 -14.01
C ASP A 86 -5.01 8.21 -13.37
N PHE A 87 -4.85 9.21 -14.24
CA PHE A 87 -4.85 10.62 -13.87
C PHE A 87 -6.01 11.29 -14.61
N TYR A 88 -7.05 11.68 -13.89
CA TYR A 88 -8.17 12.41 -14.48
C TYR A 88 -7.81 13.86 -14.71
N GLN A 89 -8.48 14.53 -15.65
CA GLN A 89 -8.23 15.93 -16.00
C GLN A 89 -8.30 16.85 -14.77
N GLN A 90 -9.19 16.54 -13.83
CA GLN A 90 -9.37 17.33 -12.62
C GLN A 90 -8.13 17.32 -11.71
N ALA A 91 -7.26 16.29 -11.79
CA ALA A 91 -6.02 16.24 -11.03
C ALA A 91 -5.03 17.36 -11.43
N ASP A 92 -5.18 17.97 -12.61
CA ASP A 92 -4.38 19.12 -13.06
C ASP A 92 -4.55 20.35 -12.16
N THR A 93 -5.63 20.41 -11.38
CA THR A 93 -5.87 21.50 -10.43
C THR A 93 -5.05 21.39 -9.15
N ILE A 94 -4.55 20.19 -8.82
CA ILE A 94 -3.86 19.91 -7.55
C ILE A 94 -2.45 19.37 -7.72
N ILE A 95 -2.13 18.71 -8.83
CA ILE A 95 -0.78 18.23 -9.15
C ILE A 95 -0.09 19.27 -10.02
N LYS A 96 0.90 19.97 -9.47
CA LYS A 96 1.59 21.03 -10.17
C LYS A 96 2.36 20.54 -11.41
N PRO A 97 2.56 21.39 -12.43
CA PRO A 97 3.27 21.02 -13.66
C PRO A 97 4.72 20.57 -13.45
N GLU A 98 5.40 21.09 -12.43
CA GLU A 98 6.78 20.69 -12.12
C GLU A 98 6.89 19.30 -11.47
N TRP A 99 5.78 18.75 -10.95
CA TRP A 99 5.76 17.42 -10.36
C TRP A 99 5.56 16.36 -11.44
N LYS A 100 6.35 15.29 -11.36
CA LYS A 100 6.33 14.23 -12.36
C LYS A 100 5.16 13.30 -12.14
N ARG A 101 4.52 12.86 -13.22
CA ARG A 101 3.45 11.86 -13.19
C ARG A 101 3.92 10.57 -13.82
N PHE A 102 3.56 9.45 -13.21
CA PHE A 102 3.78 8.13 -13.78
C PHE A 102 2.52 7.29 -13.72
N LYS A 103 2.01 6.97 -14.90
CA LYS A 103 0.86 6.09 -15.07
C LYS A 103 1.29 4.62 -14.93
N LEU A 104 1.00 4.02 -13.79
CA LEU A 104 1.22 2.61 -13.53
C LEU A 104 -0.02 1.80 -13.97
N THR A 105 -0.13 1.53 -15.28
CA THR A 105 -1.29 0.83 -15.85
C THR A 105 -1.64 -0.46 -15.10
N GLY A 106 -2.91 -0.61 -14.70
CA GLY A 106 -3.40 -1.76 -13.94
C GLY A 106 -3.34 -1.58 -12.42
N SER A 107 -2.93 -0.41 -11.92
CA SER A 107 -2.93 -0.09 -10.48
C SER A 107 -4.19 0.64 -10.00
N ASN A 108 -5.21 0.84 -10.85
CA ASN A 108 -6.51 1.37 -10.43
C ASN A 108 -7.13 0.46 -9.36
N GLY A 109 -7.92 1.04 -8.46
CA GLY A 109 -8.59 0.32 -7.38
C GLY A 109 -10.07 0.04 -7.64
N TRP A 110 -10.65 -0.83 -6.82
CA TRP A 110 -12.09 -1.04 -6.69
C TRP A 110 -12.76 -1.39 -8.02
N GLY A 111 -13.87 -0.73 -8.32
CA GLY A 111 -14.61 -0.91 -9.56
C GLY A 111 -13.84 -0.55 -10.83
N LYS A 112 -12.70 0.13 -10.71
CA LYS A 112 -11.85 0.51 -11.86
C LYS A 112 -10.74 -0.53 -12.12
N TRP A 113 -10.49 -1.45 -11.19
CA TRP A 113 -9.55 -2.55 -11.41
C TRP A 113 -10.19 -3.59 -12.34
N GLU A 114 -9.89 -3.47 -13.63
CA GLU A 114 -10.46 -4.29 -14.70
C GLU A 114 -11.99 -4.37 -14.64
N ASN A 115 -12.65 -3.21 -14.56
CA ASN A 115 -14.10 -3.09 -14.45
C ASN A 115 -14.69 -3.92 -13.29
N ALA A 116 -14.07 -3.82 -12.12
CA ALA A 116 -14.42 -4.52 -10.88
C ALA A 116 -14.18 -6.03 -10.89
N PHE A 117 -13.66 -6.63 -11.96
CA PHE A 117 -13.59 -8.08 -12.10
C PHE A 117 -12.82 -8.73 -10.94
N TRP A 118 -11.55 -8.36 -10.75
CA TRP A 118 -10.72 -8.94 -9.69
C TRP A 118 -11.18 -8.56 -8.29
N TYR A 119 -11.67 -7.33 -8.12
CA TYR A 119 -12.21 -6.86 -6.85
C TYR A 119 -13.42 -7.72 -6.43
N ASN A 120 -14.34 -8.02 -7.36
CA ASN A 120 -15.49 -8.86 -7.12
C ASN A 120 -15.10 -10.30 -6.81
N GLN A 121 -14.17 -10.87 -7.56
CA GLN A 121 -13.67 -12.23 -7.33
C GLN A 121 -13.10 -12.42 -5.91
N LEU A 122 -12.48 -11.38 -5.34
CA LEU A 122 -11.85 -11.43 -4.01
C LEU A 122 -12.83 -11.15 -2.86
N PHE A 123 -13.74 -10.18 -3.03
CA PHE A 123 -14.51 -9.63 -1.90
C PHE A 123 -16.03 -9.74 -2.04
N ASN A 124 -16.54 -10.00 -3.24
CA ASN A 124 -17.99 -10.11 -3.48
C ASN A 124 -18.43 -11.51 -3.87
N GLU A 125 -17.50 -12.42 -4.16
CA GLU A 125 -17.79 -13.81 -4.50
C GLU A 125 -17.16 -14.78 -3.51
N GLU A 126 -17.78 -15.95 -3.37
CA GLU A 126 -17.23 -17.05 -2.58
C GLU A 126 -15.93 -17.57 -3.19
N MET A 127 -14.93 -17.77 -2.34
CA MET A 127 -13.64 -18.36 -2.63
C MET A 127 -13.31 -19.37 -1.52
N PRO A 128 -13.91 -20.58 -1.55
CA PRO A 128 -13.69 -21.56 -0.48
C PRO A 128 -12.23 -21.98 -0.35
N GLN A 129 -11.83 -22.32 0.88
CA GLN A 129 -10.52 -22.90 1.21
C GLN A 129 -10.22 -24.12 0.29
N ASN A 130 -8.96 -24.24 -0.15
CA ASN A 130 -8.47 -25.33 -1.02
C ASN A 130 -9.24 -25.49 -2.35
N SER A 131 -9.98 -24.48 -2.79
CA SER A 131 -10.70 -24.53 -4.06
C SER A 131 -9.78 -24.17 -5.23
N LYS A 132 -10.06 -24.76 -6.40
CA LYS A 132 -9.40 -24.36 -7.67
C LYS A 132 -9.55 -22.87 -7.97
N LYS A 133 -10.67 -22.27 -7.55
CA LYS A 133 -10.92 -20.83 -7.69
C LYS A 133 -9.89 -20.04 -6.87
N SER A 134 -9.68 -20.41 -5.61
CA SER A 134 -8.69 -19.80 -4.73
C SER A 134 -7.27 -19.88 -5.30
N ASP A 135 -6.85 -21.06 -5.75
CA ASP A 135 -5.52 -21.26 -6.33
C ASP A 135 -5.30 -20.46 -7.62
N ASN A 136 -6.32 -20.41 -8.49
CA ASN A 136 -6.26 -19.63 -9.72
C ASN A 136 -6.19 -18.13 -9.43
N LEU A 137 -6.94 -17.64 -8.44
CA LEU A 137 -6.88 -16.24 -8.02
C LEU A 137 -5.51 -15.90 -7.45
N ALA A 138 -4.93 -16.75 -6.60
CA ALA A 138 -3.58 -16.55 -6.08
C ALA A 138 -2.55 -16.38 -7.20
N LYS A 139 -2.55 -17.29 -8.18
CA LYS A 139 -1.64 -17.25 -9.34
C LYS A 139 -1.78 -15.97 -10.14
N GLU A 140 -3.01 -15.53 -10.38
CA GLU A 140 -3.28 -14.34 -11.19
C GLU A 140 -2.91 -13.06 -10.44
N ILE A 141 -3.22 -12.96 -9.14
CA ILE A 141 -2.78 -11.85 -8.30
C ILE A 141 -1.26 -11.78 -8.24
N TRP A 142 -0.56 -12.92 -8.09
CA TRP A 142 0.90 -12.95 -8.14
C TRP A 142 1.43 -12.42 -9.47
N LYS A 143 0.91 -12.91 -10.60
CA LYS A 143 1.32 -12.48 -11.94
C LYS A 143 1.12 -10.96 -12.14
N GLN A 144 -0.02 -10.42 -11.72
CA GLN A 144 -0.28 -8.98 -11.78
C GLN A 144 0.68 -8.19 -10.88
N ALA A 145 0.89 -8.65 -9.64
CA ALA A 145 1.80 -8.00 -8.69
C ALA A 145 3.25 -7.98 -9.21
N VAL A 146 3.73 -9.07 -9.83
CA VAL A 146 5.08 -9.12 -10.45
C VAL A 146 5.18 -8.17 -11.65
N SER A 147 4.14 -8.11 -12.50
CA SER A 147 4.07 -7.17 -13.62
C SER A 147 4.08 -5.70 -13.17
N LEU A 148 3.33 -5.37 -12.12
CA LEU A 148 3.36 -4.04 -11.49
C LEU A 148 4.73 -3.77 -10.86
N SER A 149 5.30 -4.74 -10.13
CA SER A 149 6.59 -4.61 -9.43
C SER A 149 7.74 -4.30 -10.38
N LYS A 150 7.76 -4.91 -11.57
CA LYS A 150 8.75 -4.61 -12.62
C LYS A 150 8.67 -3.17 -13.10
N ARG A 151 7.46 -2.71 -13.43
CA ARG A 151 7.23 -1.36 -13.97
C ARG A 151 7.50 -0.29 -12.91
N LEU A 152 7.00 -0.50 -11.70
CA LEU A 152 7.24 0.38 -10.57
C LEU A 152 8.73 0.40 -10.20
N GLY A 153 9.34 -0.76 -9.95
CA GLY A 153 10.75 -0.84 -9.55
C GLY A 153 11.70 -0.24 -10.59
N ARG A 154 11.43 -0.42 -11.88
CA ARG A 154 12.18 0.23 -12.97
C ARG A 154 12.06 1.75 -12.87
N TYR A 155 10.83 2.28 -12.76
CA TYR A 155 10.61 3.72 -12.65
C TYR A 155 11.29 4.33 -11.42
N LEU A 156 11.20 3.66 -10.26
CA LEU A 156 11.83 4.11 -9.03
C LEU A 156 13.37 4.16 -9.17
N ALA A 157 13.97 3.15 -9.79
CA ALA A 157 15.42 3.09 -10.02
C ALA A 157 15.89 4.15 -11.04
N GLU A 158 15.21 4.30 -12.17
CA GLU A 158 15.56 5.29 -13.21
C GLU A 158 15.45 6.74 -12.71
N ASN A 159 14.63 6.99 -11.69
CA ASN A 159 14.43 8.31 -11.11
C ASN A 159 15.09 8.50 -9.74
N ASN A 160 15.92 7.55 -9.29
CA ASN A 160 16.61 7.60 -7.99
C ASN A 160 15.67 7.92 -6.81
N ILE A 161 14.49 7.29 -6.80
CA ILE A 161 13.51 7.48 -5.73
C ILE A 161 13.86 6.57 -4.56
N HIS A 162 14.09 7.16 -3.38
CA HIS A 162 14.49 6.46 -2.16
C HIS A 162 13.44 6.47 -1.05
N LEU A 163 12.43 7.34 -1.16
CA LEU A 163 11.26 7.40 -0.28
C LEU A 163 9.99 7.20 -1.10
N LEU A 164 9.23 6.16 -0.75
CA LEU A 164 7.90 5.90 -1.30
C LEU A 164 6.84 6.17 -0.24
N THR A 165 5.79 6.91 -0.59
CA THR A 165 4.65 7.22 0.27
C THR A 165 3.38 6.62 -0.35
N PRO A 166 3.09 5.32 -0.10
CA PRO A 166 1.80 4.75 -0.42
C PRO A 166 0.72 5.42 0.41
N VAL A 167 -0.39 5.80 -0.23
CA VAL A 167 -1.55 6.37 0.44
C VAL A 167 -2.76 5.47 0.23
N ASN A 168 -3.26 4.92 1.33
CA ASN A 168 -4.34 3.94 1.43
C ASN A 168 -4.12 2.57 0.75
N ILE A 169 -3.07 2.39 -0.05
CA ILE A 169 -2.85 1.14 -0.80
C ILE A 169 -2.64 -0.07 0.12
N CYS A 170 -1.92 0.11 1.24
CA CYS A 170 -1.57 -0.98 2.15
C CYS A 170 -2.47 -1.03 3.38
N SER A 171 -3.59 -0.31 3.39
CA SER A 171 -4.57 -0.32 4.48
C SER A 171 -5.99 -0.63 4.00
N ASN A 172 -6.34 -0.18 2.81
CA ASN A 172 -7.68 -0.26 2.25
C ASN A 172 -7.68 -1.03 0.90
N PRO A 173 -8.02 -2.34 0.87
CA PRO A 173 -7.76 -3.26 -0.25
C PRO A 173 -8.57 -3.00 -1.55
N GLY A 174 -8.29 -1.90 -2.23
CA GLY A 174 -8.90 -1.58 -3.53
C GLY A 174 -8.31 -2.39 -4.70
N ASN A 175 -7.02 -2.73 -4.63
CA ASN A 175 -6.34 -3.56 -5.62
C ASN A 175 -5.28 -4.42 -4.94
N LEU A 176 -5.58 -5.71 -4.77
CA LEU A 176 -4.72 -6.64 -4.04
C LEU A 176 -3.37 -6.85 -4.72
N ALA A 177 -3.33 -6.82 -6.06
CA ALA A 177 -2.08 -6.94 -6.81
C ALA A 177 -1.15 -5.74 -6.58
N LEU A 178 -1.70 -4.52 -6.51
CA LEU A 178 -0.95 -3.33 -6.12
C LEU A 178 -0.52 -3.39 -4.66
N GLY A 179 -1.43 -3.79 -3.75
CA GLY A 179 -1.11 -3.98 -2.34
C GLY A 179 0.07 -4.92 -2.13
N LEU A 180 0.15 -6.02 -2.87
CA LEU A 180 1.28 -6.96 -2.87
C LEU A 180 2.52 -6.40 -3.58
N CYS A 181 2.35 -5.65 -4.66
CA CYS A 181 3.45 -4.99 -5.38
C CYS A 181 4.28 -4.08 -4.46
N ILE A 182 3.66 -3.32 -3.55
CA ILE A 182 4.37 -2.35 -2.71
C ILE A 182 5.41 -3.03 -1.78
N PRO A 183 5.06 -4.03 -0.94
CA PRO A 183 6.06 -4.77 -0.16
C PRO A 183 7.13 -5.43 -1.02
N LEU A 184 6.76 -6.08 -2.13
CA LEU A 184 7.74 -6.73 -3.01
C LEU A 184 8.79 -5.74 -3.54
N VAL A 185 8.36 -4.56 -4.00
CA VAL A 185 9.27 -3.55 -4.54
C VAL A 185 10.14 -2.95 -3.45
N THR A 186 9.51 -2.49 -2.36
CA THR A 186 10.18 -1.74 -1.29
C THR A 186 11.19 -2.60 -0.53
N GLU A 187 10.87 -3.86 -0.24
CA GLU A 187 11.78 -4.79 0.44
C GLU A 187 12.97 -5.18 -0.46
N LEU A 188 12.73 -5.47 -1.76
CA LEU A 188 13.80 -5.81 -2.70
C LEU A 188 14.74 -4.63 -3.00
N MET A 189 14.21 -3.41 -3.01
CA MET A 189 14.97 -2.19 -3.31
C MET A 189 15.51 -1.48 -2.06
N ASP A 190 15.18 -1.97 -0.86
CA ASP A 190 15.58 -1.36 0.42
C ASP A 190 15.10 0.09 0.63
N LEU A 191 13.90 0.40 0.14
CA LEU A 191 13.34 1.75 0.17
C LEU A 191 12.82 2.12 1.56
N TYR A 192 12.90 3.40 1.88
CA TYR A 192 12.13 3.97 2.98
C TYR A 192 10.67 4.12 2.57
N VAL A 193 9.77 3.79 3.48
CA VAL A 193 8.32 3.84 3.22
C VAL A 193 7.63 4.64 4.32
N LEU A 194 6.90 5.67 3.92
CA LEU A 194 5.94 6.36 4.78
C LEU A 194 4.54 5.92 4.34
N ASN A 195 4.00 4.88 4.98
CA ASN A 195 2.70 4.34 4.61
C ASN A 195 1.60 5.17 5.28
N SER A 196 0.88 5.96 4.48
CA SER A 196 -0.19 6.84 4.95
C SER A 196 -1.55 6.16 4.85
N ASN A 197 -2.18 5.94 6.01
CA ASN A 197 -3.39 5.17 6.16
C ASN A 197 -4.53 6.07 6.64
N HIS A 198 -5.56 6.21 5.81
CA HIS A 198 -6.79 6.93 6.12
C HIS A 198 -7.87 5.95 6.52
N ASP A 199 -7.96 4.86 5.77
CA ASP A 199 -8.96 3.82 5.95
C ASP A 199 -8.29 2.46 6.09
N TYR A 200 -8.86 1.65 6.94
CA TYR A 200 -8.45 0.26 7.13
C TYR A 200 -9.59 -0.71 6.86
N TYR A 201 -9.28 -1.89 6.29
CA TYR A 201 -10.31 -2.88 5.94
C TYR A 201 -11.18 -3.33 7.12
N TRP A 202 -10.68 -3.23 8.37
CA TRP A 202 -11.40 -3.63 9.58
C TRP A 202 -12.26 -2.53 10.19
N GLU A 203 -12.24 -1.30 9.66
CA GLU A 203 -13.02 -0.21 10.23
C GLU A 203 -14.50 -0.33 9.85
N GLY A 204 -15.30 -0.82 10.80
CA GLY A 204 -16.70 -1.17 10.53
C GLY A 204 -16.83 -2.39 9.62
N GLY A 205 -15.85 -3.30 9.69
CA GLY A 205 -15.89 -4.60 9.01
C GLY A 205 -15.54 -5.72 9.98
N LYS A 206 -16.29 -6.81 9.92
CA LYS A 206 -16.00 -8.05 10.68
C LYS A 206 -16.57 -9.28 9.96
N PRO A 207 -16.07 -10.49 10.22
CA PRO A 207 -16.65 -11.70 9.66
C PRO A 207 -18.06 -11.96 10.21
N GLU A 208 -18.88 -12.66 9.44
CA GLU A 208 -20.27 -12.96 9.81
C GLU A 208 -20.36 -13.71 11.15
N THR A 209 -19.38 -14.56 11.44
CA THR A 209 -19.26 -15.30 12.71
C THR A 209 -19.05 -14.44 13.95
N GLU A 210 -18.60 -13.19 13.78
CA GLU A 210 -18.41 -12.21 14.86
C GLU A 210 -19.60 -11.23 15.00
N LYS A 211 -20.63 -11.33 14.15
CA LYS A 211 -21.80 -10.45 14.21
C LYS A 211 -22.79 -10.90 15.27
N LYS A 212 -23.44 -9.92 15.88
CA LYS A 212 -24.61 -10.17 16.74
C LYS A 212 -25.84 -10.48 15.86
N PRO A 213 -26.82 -11.27 16.34
CA PRO A 213 -27.98 -11.69 15.54
C PRO A 213 -28.78 -10.56 14.84
N ASP A 214 -28.79 -9.36 15.41
CA ASP A 214 -29.50 -8.19 14.87
C ASP A 214 -28.56 -7.06 14.39
N GLU A 215 -27.27 -7.36 14.23
CA GLU A 215 -26.30 -6.37 13.76
C GLU A 215 -26.41 -6.15 12.25
N MET A 216 -26.66 -4.91 11.83
CA MET A 216 -26.69 -4.53 10.42
C MET A 216 -25.31 -4.69 9.77
N PRO A 217 -25.23 -5.05 8.47
CA PRO A 217 -23.95 -5.13 7.76
C PRO A 217 -23.17 -3.82 7.84
N GLY A 218 -21.91 -3.93 8.24
CA GLY A 218 -20.96 -2.84 8.25
C GLY A 218 -20.45 -2.51 6.84
N PRO A 219 -19.95 -1.27 6.63
CA PRO A 219 -19.48 -0.82 5.31
C PRO A 219 -18.32 -1.65 4.74
N ARG A 220 -17.60 -2.39 5.60
CA ARG A 220 -16.39 -3.14 5.22
C ARG A 220 -16.48 -4.65 5.43
N ASP A 221 -17.67 -5.18 5.73
CA ASP A 221 -17.88 -6.61 5.94
C ASP A 221 -17.52 -7.46 4.70
N HIS A 222 -17.64 -6.89 3.50
CA HIS A 222 -17.29 -7.55 2.25
C HIS A 222 -15.81 -8.01 2.21
N PHE A 223 -14.90 -7.33 2.91
CA PHE A 223 -13.50 -7.78 3.03
C PHE A 223 -13.36 -9.09 3.81
N PHE A 224 -14.34 -9.44 4.64
CA PHE A 224 -14.37 -10.65 5.46
C PHE A 224 -15.21 -11.76 4.84
N ARG A 225 -15.73 -11.58 3.61
CA ARG A 225 -16.55 -12.60 2.93
C ARG A 225 -15.86 -13.97 2.89
N ASN A 226 -14.57 -13.96 2.61
CA ASN A 226 -13.74 -15.16 2.47
C ASN A 226 -12.90 -15.45 3.74
N TYR A 227 -13.38 -15.06 4.92
CA TYR A 227 -12.69 -15.24 6.21
C TYR A 227 -12.34 -16.72 6.51
N GLU A 228 -13.21 -17.65 6.12
CA GLU A 228 -13.00 -19.10 6.29
C GLU A 228 -11.95 -19.69 5.32
N ASN A 229 -11.54 -18.93 4.30
CA ASN A 229 -10.36 -19.27 3.51
C ASN A 229 -9.11 -18.80 4.25
N HIS A 230 -8.68 -19.58 5.24
CA HIS A 230 -7.60 -19.25 6.14
C HIS A 230 -6.27 -18.96 5.44
N ASP A 231 -5.94 -19.64 4.33
CA ASP A 231 -4.70 -19.36 3.59
C ASP A 231 -4.75 -17.97 2.95
N PHE A 232 -5.88 -17.61 2.34
CA PHE A 232 -6.09 -16.26 1.81
C PHE A 232 -6.10 -15.22 2.93
N PHE A 233 -6.92 -15.43 3.96
CA PHE A 233 -7.16 -14.41 4.97
C PHE A 233 -5.91 -14.17 5.84
N ARG A 234 -5.15 -15.22 6.18
CA ARG A 234 -3.87 -15.06 6.88
C ARG A 234 -2.85 -14.28 6.06
N PHE A 235 -2.78 -14.53 4.75
CA PHE A 235 -1.95 -13.74 3.84
C PHE A 235 -2.43 -12.28 3.78
N PHE A 236 -3.74 -12.08 3.65
CA PHE A 236 -4.38 -10.77 3.59
C PHE A 236 -4.16 -9.93 4.84
N GLU A 237 -4.35 -10.48 6.05
CA GLU A 237 -4.13 -9.77 7.32
C GLU A 237 -2.67 -9.38 7.54
N LYS A 238 -1.71 -10.16 7.01
CA LYS A 238 -0.29 -9.79 7.04
C LYS A 238 0.04 -8.68 6.06
N LEU A 239 -0.65 -8.64 4.93
CA LEU A 239 -0.42 -7.66 3.88
C LEU A 239 -1.05 -6.30 4.20
N TYR A 240 -2.16 -6.30 4.94
CA TYR A 240 -2.90 -5.09 5.33
C TYR A 240 -2.93 -4.94 6.87
N PRO A 241 -2.11 -4.07 7.47
CA PRO A 241 -0.98 -3.38 6.89
C PRO A 241 0.29 -4.20 6.92
N TRP A 242 1.15 -3.98 5.91
CA TRP A 242 2.48 -4.56 5.90
C TRP A 242 3.39 -3.87 6.92
N ASN A 243 4.08 -4.66 7.73
CA ASN A 243 5.07 -4.19 8.71
C ASN A 243 6.50 -4.47 8.21
N GLY A 244 7.00 -3.63 7.30
CA GLY A 244 8.35 -3.74 6.75
C GLY A 244 9.42 -3.10 7.64
N THR A 245 10.70 -3.45 7.40
CA THR A 245 11.80 -2.97 8.26
C THR A 245 12.00 -1.46 8.19
N LYS A 246 11.91 -0.87 6.99
CA LYS A 246 12.05 0.58 6.74
C LYS A 246 10.69 1.30 6.58
N TRP A 247 9.64 0.70 7.11
CA TRP A 247 8.28 1.23 7.03
C TRP A 247 7.93 1.99 8.30
N ILE A 248 7.37 3.19 8.10
CA ILE A 248 6.69 3.98 9.12
C ILE A 248 5.22 4.02 8.74
N GLN A 249 4.34 3.87 9.72
CA GLN A 249 2.89 3.98 9.56
C GLN A 249 2.44 5.36 10.04
N THR A 250 1.74 6.09 9.18
CA THR A 250 1.04 7.32 9.58
C THR A 250 -0.46 7.08 9.50
N ASN A 251 -1.16 7.39 10.59
CA ASN A 251 -2.58 7.13 10.75
C ASN A 251 -3.32 8.44 11.03
N ILE A 252 -4.58 8.50 10.65
CA ILE A 252 -5.37 9.73 10.79
C ILE A 252 -5.93 9.94 12.20
N ASN A 253 -5.88 8.90 13.04
CA ASN A 253 -6.36 8.97 14.41
C ASN A 253 -5.67 7.94 15.33
N LYS A 254 -5.80 8.19 16.64
CA LYS A 254 -5.23 7.36 17.69
C LYS A 254 -5.79 5.92 17.73
N LEU A 255 -7.07 5.73 17.43
CA LEU A 255 -7.69 4.39 17.46
C LEU A 255 -7.04 3.45 16.45
N GLN A 256 -6.69 3.96 15.26
CA GLN A 256 -5.94 3.22 14.27
C GLN A 256 -4.54 2.86 14.79
N SER A 257 -3.81 3.84 15.33
CA SER A 257 -2.47 3.63 15.91
C SER A 257 -2.46 2.59 17.02
N ASP A 258 -3.39 2.70 17.98
CA ASP A 258 -3.52 1.77 19.11
C ASP A 258 -3.80 0.36 18.59
N LYS A 259 -4.66 0.19 17.58
CA LYS A 259 -4.92 -1.13 16.99
C LYS A 259 -3.70 -1.74 16.30
N LEU A 260 -2.87 -0.95 15.61
CA LEU A 260 -1.63 -1.47 15.03
C LEU A 260 -0.66 -1.98 16.10
N ILE A 261 -0.54 -1.23 17.20
CA ILE A 261 0.36 -1.56 18.30
C ILE A 261 -0.15 -2.78 19.07
N GLU A 262 -1.40 -2.73 19.53
CA GLU A 262 -1.95 -3.72 20.47
C GLU A 262 -2.37 -5.02 19.79
N LYS A 263 -3.00 -4.95 18.60
CA LYS A 263 -3.48 -6.13 17.88
C LYS A 263 -2.43 -6.69 16.93
N TYR A 264 -1.78 -5.82 16.15
CA TYR A 264 -0.84 -6.24 15.10
C TYR A 264 0.63 -6.25 15.57
N ASN A 265 0.91 -5.86 16.81
CA ASN A 265 2.25 -5.85 17.41
C ASN A 265 3.27 -5.00 16.63
N PHE A 266 2.81 -3.87 16.09
CA PHE A 266 3.71 -2.90 15.46
C PHE A 266 4.53 -2.20 16.54
N ASP A 267 5.78 -1.88 16.23
CA ASP A 267 6.65 -1.10 17.10
C ASP A 267 6.07 0.33 17.24
N PRO A 268 5.74 0.81 18.46
CA PRO A 268 5.25 2.16 18.67
C PRO A 268 6.17 3.25 18.10
N ALA A 269 7.48 3.01 18.02
CA ALA A 269 8.44 3.95 17.42
C ALA A 269 8.28 4.10 15.89
N LYS A 270 7.46 3.27 15.26
CA LYS A 270 7.16 3.28 13.82
C LYS A 270 5.71 3.66 13.51
N VAL A 271 4.92 4.01 14.52
CA VAL A 271 3.50 4.34 14.36
C VAL A 271 3.28 5.78 14.81
N TYR A 272 2.81 6.61 13.90
CA TYR A 272 2.60 8.04 14.11
C TYR A 272 1.20 8.45 13.66
N GLU A 273 0.75 9.59 14.18
CA GLU A 273 -0.49 10.22 13.78
C GLU A 273 -0.18 11.41 12.87
N LEU A 274 -0.81 11.43 11.70
CA LEU A 274 -0.72 12.54 10.75
C LEU A 274 -2.14 12.92 10.33
N ALA A 275 -2.56 14.12 10.71
CA ALA A 275 -3.89 14.60 10.38
C ALA A 275 -4.02 14.88 8.88
N THR A 276 -5.17 14.51 8.30
CA THR A 276 -5.52 14.81 6.91
C THR A 276 -5.75 16.31 6.65
N SER A 277 -5.95 17.09 7.73
CA SER A 277 -6.07 18.54 7.67
C SER A 277 -4.70 19.22 7.83
N ILE A 278 -4.08 19.59 6.71
CA ILE A 278 -3.01 20.60 6.71
C ILE A 278 -3.67 21.96 6.45
N SER A 279 -3.58 22.86 7.44
CA SER A 279 -3.92 24.28 7.27
C SER A 279 -2.88 24.93 6.37
N ASN A 280 -3.33 25.69 5.37
CA ASN A 280 -2.46 26.48 4.50
C ASN A 280 -1.72 27.57 5.27
#